data_AF-A0A1H0TK67-F1
#
_entry.id   AF-A0A1H0TK67-F1
#
_cell.length_a   1.000
_cell.length_b   1.000
_cell.length_c   1.000
_cell.angle_alpha   90.00
_cell.angle_beta   90.00
_cell.angle_gamma   90.00
#
_symmetry.space_group_name_H-M   'P 1'
#
loop_
_entity.id
_entity.type
_entity.pdbx_description
1 polymer ?
#
loop_
_entity_poly.entity_id
_entity_poly.type
_entity_poly.pdbx_seq_one_letter_code
_entity_poly.pdbx_strand_id
1 'polypeptide(L)'
;MAEHFGLRADAPAGWHVAVTRRPGAEPDAPGVRRQAVPGTPDPAGSGPQRLDANDADDADVTRPVLHACTRPMPADRGDFGSNVVDLLGPDDVFVALIDYGAEIADQGLFEKQGLPRLAPSQFGPNRLQRPLPGLSASQHFFSSGGRAFCLFTVVGSHARRMASVPRAAALVSTIRITDRATLARQGGRP
;
A
#
# COMPACT_ATOMS: atom_id res chain seq x y z
N MET A 1 8.92 17.57 -3.72
CA MET A 1 9.07 16.09 -3.85
C MET A 1 7.73 15.35 -3.76
N ALA A 2 6.83 15.64 -2.81
CA ALA A 2 5.52 14.96 -2.69
C ALA A 2 4.58 15.15 -3.90
N GLU A 3 4.67 16.28 -4.60
CA GLU A 3 3.77 16.62 -5.70
C GLU A 3 3.88 15.68 -6.92
N HIS A 4 5.02 15.02 -7.12
CA HIS A 4 5.23 14.12 -8.26
C HIS A 4 4.55 12.74 -8.11
N PHE A 5 3.99 12.43 -6.94
CA PHE A 5 3.34 11.13 -6.68
C PHE A 5 1.82 11.23 -6.63
N GLY A 6 1.29 12.45 -6.74
CA GLY A 6 -0.14 12.68 -6.64
C GLY A 6 -0.75 12.28 -5.31
N LEU A 7 0.06 12.21 -4.24
CA LEU A 7 -0.38 11.91 -2.88
C LEU A 7 0.12 13.00 -1.94
N ARG A 8 -0.77 13.54 -1.13
CA ARG A 8 -0.43 14.48 -0.05
C ARG A 8 -1.43 14.35 1.10
N ALA A 9 -1.01 14.74 2.29
CA ALA A 9 -1.87 14.93 3.44
C ALA A 9 -1.42 16.19 4.17
N ASP A 10 -2.38 16.99 4.63
CA ASP A 10 -2.06 18.11 5.52
C ASP A 10 -1.85 17.53 6.92
N ALA A 11 -0.60 17.58 7.41
CA ALA A 11 -0.22 17.02 8.69
C ALA A 11 -0.81 17.87 9.84
N PRO A 12 -1.75 17.33 10.65
CA PRO A 12 -2.18 18.02 11.85
C PRO A 12 -1.01 18.14 12.84
N ALA A 13 -1.12 19.05 13.82
CA ALA A 13 -0.10 19.19 14.86
C ALA A 13 0.22 17.83 15.52
N GLY A 14 1.51 17.52 15.65
CA GLY A 14 2.00 16.26 16.21
C GLY A 14 2.03 15.08 15.25
N TRP A 15 1.75 15.28 13.94
CA TRP A 15 1.91 14.25 12.93
C TRP A 15 3.20 14.43 12.11
N HIS A 16 3.83 13.31 11.80
CA HIS A 16 4.94 13.19 10.86
C HIS A 16 4.39 12.53 9.60
N VAL A 17 4.47 13.20 8.45
CA VAL A 17 4.00 12.68 7.15
C VAL A 17 5.17 12.56 6.20
N ALA A 18 5.25 11.44 5.49
CA ALA A 18 6.25 11.19 4.46
C ALA A 18 5.61 10.47 3.28
N VAL A 19 6.03 10.82 2.06
CA VAL A 19 5.67 10.07 0.84
C VAL A 19 6.95 9.51 0.25
N THR A 20 7.00 8.20 0.06
CA THR A 20 8.16 7.47 -0.46
C THR A 20 7.78 6.63 -1.67
N ARG A 21 8.75 6.36 -2.55
CA ARG A 21 8.66 5.37 -3.63
C ARG A 21 9.57 4.20 -3.27
N ARG A 22 9.08 2.97 -3.35
CA ARG A 22 9.96 1.79 -3.27
C ARG A 22 10.66 1.64 -4.63
N PRO A 23 11.99 1.49 -4.77
CA PRO A 23 12.50 0.80 -5.95
C PRO A 23 11.73 -0.51 -6.07
N GLY A 24 11.39 -0.93 -7.28
CA GLY A 24 10.69 -2.19 -7.43
C GLY A 24 11.34 -3.31 -6.57
N ALA A 25 10.52 -4.23 -6.06
CA ALA A 25 11.04 -5.45 -5.48
C ALA A 25 11.78 -6.26 -6.55
N GLU A 26 13.12 -6.19 -6.54
CA GLU A 26 13.95 -7.06 -7.37
C GLU A 26 13.35 -8.48 -7.34
N PRO A 27 13.07 -9.08 -8.50
CA PRO A 27 12.47 -10.40 -8.54
C PRO A 27 13.38 -11.32 -7.74
N ASP A 28 12.80 -11.93 -6.70
CA ASP A 28 13.43 -12.93 -5.87
C ASP A 28 14.17 -13.90 -6.80
N ALA A 29 15.49 -14.02 -6.62
CA ALA A 29 16.36 -14.78 -7.51
C ALA A 29 15.80 -16.19 -7.75
N PRO A 30 15.96 -16.77 -8.95
CA PRO A 30 15.27 -18.00 -9.35
C PRO A 30 15.78 -19.19 -8.52
N GLY A 31 14.97 -19.60 -7.55
CA GLY A 31 15.37 -20.55 -6.53
C GLY A 31 14.38 -21.66 -6.22
N VAL A 32 13.47 -22.03 -7.13
CA VAL A 32 12.72 -23.29 -7.00
C VAL A 32 12.87 -24.10 -8.28
N ARG A 33 13.81 -25.05 -8.23
CA ARG A 33 13.92 -26.12 -9.23
C ARG A 33 12.57 -26.82 -9.31
N ARG A 34 11.84 -26.65 -10.42
CA ARG A 34 10.83 -27.62 -10.81
C ARG A 34 11.55 -28.94 -11.06
N GLN A 35 11.34 -29.88 -10.15
CA GLN A 35 11.79 -31.25 -10.31
C GLN A 35 11.08 -31.83 -11.54
N ALA A 36 11.82 -31.99 -12.63
CA ALA A 36 11.34 -32.64 -13.84
C ALA A 36 11.08 -34.11 -13.55
N VAL A 37 9.86 -34.57 -13.82
CA VAL A 37 9.53 -35.99 -13.92
C VAL A 37 10.02 -36.46 -15.30
N PRO A 38 10.91 -37.45 -15.39
CA PRO A 38 11.40 -37.91 -16.68
C PRO A 38 10.44 -38.94 -17.29
N GLY A 39 10.02 -38.70 -18.53
CA GLY A 39 9.18 -39.62 -19.30
C GLY A 39 9.11 -39.26 -20.78
N THR A 40 10.19 -39.63 -21.48
CA THR A 40 10.32 -40.08 -22.90
C THR A 40 9.76 -39.21 -24.06
N PRO A 41 10.55 -38.95 -25.12
CA PRO A 41 10.20 -38.03 -26.20
C PRO A 41 9.52 -38.72 -27.39
N ASP A 42 8.74 -37.97 -28.16
CA ASP A 42 8.51 -38.25 -29.60
C ASP A 42 8.55 -36.93 -30.40
N PRO A 43 8.94 -36.97 -31.70
CA PRO A 43 9.55 -35.85 -32.40
C PRO A 43 8.65 -35.23 -33.48
N ALA A 44 9.14 -34.13 -34.04
CA ALA A 44 8.70 -33.44 -35.25
C ALA A 44 7.60 -32.37 -35.07
N GLY A 45 8.01 -31.11 -35.24
CA GLY A 45 7.14 -29.94 -35.28
C GLY A 45 7.95 -28.66 -35.41
N SER A 46 8.51 -28.42 -36.58
CA SER A 46 9.29 -27.25 -36.95
C SER A 46 8.50 -25.93 -36.85
N GLY A 47 9.11 -24.90 -36.28
CA GLY A 47 8.73 -23.49 -36.46
C GLY A 47 9.40 -22.57 -35.45
N PRO A 48 10.17 -21.54 -35.85
CA PRO A 48 10.57 -20.49 -34.92
C PRO A 48 9.36 -19.61 -34.65
N GLN A 49 8.68 -19.84 -33.53
CA GLN A 49 7.70 -18.88 -33.02
C GLN A 49 8.46 -17.62 -32.61
N ARG A 50 8.23 -16.54 -33.37
CA ARG A 50 8.52 -15.17 -32.96
C ARG A 50 7.91 -14.99 -31.56
N LEU A 51 8.76 -14.85 -30.56
CA LEU A 51 8.36 -14.33 -29.25
C LEU A 51 7.95 -12.87 -29.50
N ASP A 52 6.65 -12.64 -29.50
CA ASP A 52 6.09 -11.29 -29.53
C ASP A 52 6.64 -10.52 -28.32
N ALA A 53 7.27 -9.38 -28.62
CA ALA A 53 7.96 -8.52 -27.67
C ALA A 53 7.00 -7.72 -26.79
N ASN A 54 6.10 -8.40 -26.06
CA ASN A 54 5.16 -7.77 -25.13
C ASN A 54 5.36 -8.18 -23.65
N ASP A 55 6.40 -8.97 -23.33
CA ASP A 55 6.72 -9.36 -21.95
C ASP A 55 7.65 -8.36 -21.22
N ALA A 56 7.75 -7.11 -21.69
CA ALA A 56 8.69 -6.11 -21.17
C ALA A 56 8.07 -5.01 -20.30
N ASP A 57 6.81 -5.17 -19.85
CA ASP A 57 6.14 -4.20 -18.95
C ASP A 57 5.96 -4.70 -17.51
N ASP A 58 6.52 -5.86 -17.15
CA ASP A 58 6.59 -6.32 -15.76
C ASP A 58 7.80 -5.71 -15.03
N ALA A 59 8.11 -4.46 -15.37
CA ALA A 59 9.10 -3.63 -14.70
C ALA A 59 8.52 -3.20 -13.36
N ASP A 60 8.52 -4.14 -12.41
CA ASP A 60 8.64 -3.93 -10.97
C ASP A 60 8.30 -2.50 -10.53
N VAL A 61 6.99 -2.23 -10.54
CA VAL A 61 6.50 -0.87 -10.53
C VAL A 61 6.72 -0.30 -9.13
N THR A 62 7.66 0.63 -9.06
CA THR A 62 7.91 1.46 -7.90
C THR A 62 6.66 2.26 -7.52
N ARG A 63 5.83 1.71 -6.62
CA ARG A 63 4.57 2.32 -6.16
C ARG A 63 4.81 3.34 -5.04
N PRO A 64 4.11 4.49 -5.06
CA PRO A 64 4.19 5.45 -3.97
C PRO A 64 3.42 4.97 -2.73
N VAL A 65 3.97 5.28 -1.55
CA VAL A 65 3.34 5.05 -0.26
C VAL A 65 3.38 6.35 0.54
N LEU A 66 2.24 6.76 1.08
CA LEU A 66 2.16 7.83 2.07
C LEU A 66 2.08 7.20 3.45
N HIS A 67 3.05 7.53 4.30
CA HIS A 67 3.04 7.22 5.72
C HIS A 67 2.74 8.45 6.54
N ALA A 68 1.96 8.28 7.60
CA ALA A 68 1.75 9.28 8.61
C ALA A 68 1.73 8.65 10.00
N CYS A 69 2.41 9.28 10.96
CA CYS A 69 2.47 8.77 12.32
C CYS A 69 2.49 9.91 13.34
N THR A 70 1.93 9.69 14.53
CA THR A 70 2.07 10.64 15.66
C THR A 70 3.42 10.54 16.36
N ARG A 71 4.28 9.61 15.93
CA ARG A 71 5.68 9.48 16.33
C ARG A 71 6.63 9.69 15.15
N PRO A 72 7.90 10.07 15.41
CA PRO A 72 8.94 10.04 14.40
C PRO A 72 9.04 8.64 13.78
N MET A 73 9.08 8.58 12.44
CA MET A 73 9.16 7.32 11.70
C MET A 73 10.61 7.02 11.33
N PRO A 74 11.13 5.80 11.58
CA PRO A 74 12.44 5.38 11.09
C PRO A 74 12.54 5.48 9.57
N ALA A 75 13.75 5.74 9.06
CA ALA A 75 14.00 5.74 7.63
C ALA A 75 13.76 4.35 7.01
N ASP A 76 14.23 3.31 7.70
CA ASP A 76 13.99 1.91 7.36
C ASP A 76 12.67 1.42 7.98
N ARG A 77 11.60 1.44 7.19
CA ARG A 77 10.27 1.01 7.60
C ARG A 77 9.55 0.32 6.45
N GLY A 78 8.75 -0.68 6.77
CA GLY A 78 7.92 -1.37 5.79
C GLY A 78 6.71 -0.54 5.37
N ASP A 79 6.13 -0.87 4.21
CA ASP A 79 4.96 -0.16 3.65
C ASP A 79 3.75 -0.20 4.61
N PHE A 80 3.55 -1.33 5.29
CA PHE A 80 2.51 -1.51 6.31
C PHE A 80 2.98 -1.13 7.73
N GLY A 81 4.12 -0.45 7.87
CA GLY A 81 4.59 0.09 9.14
C GLY A 81 5.44 -0.85 9.98
N SER A 82 5.99 -1.94 9.43
CA SER A 82 7.06 -2.69 10.10
C SER A 82 8.17 -1.74 10.55
N ASN A 83 8.72 -1.92 11.75
CA ASN A 83 9.64 -1.01 12.46
C ASN A 83 9.03 0.30 12.98
N VAL A 84 7.78 0.64 12.63
CA VAL A 84 7.05 1.80 13.19
C VAL A 84 6.01 1.34 14.21
N VAL A 85 5.24 0.30 13.89
CA VAL A 85 4.12 -0.17 14.73
C VAL A 85 4.59 -0.65 16.10
N ASP A 86 5.80 -1.20 16.19
CA ASP A 86 6.41 -1.66 17.43
C ASP A 86 6.82 -0.49 18.36
N LEU A 87 6.85 0.74 17.85
CA LEU A 87 7.23 1.95 18.59
C LEU A 87 6.02 2.74 19.10
N LEU A 88 4.79 2.32 18.75
CA LEU A 88 3.58 3.05 19.09
C LEU A 88 3.29 2.95 20.59
N GLY A 89 3.17 4.10 21.25
CA GLY A 89 2.57 4.18 22.58
C GLY A 89 1.04 4.09 22.51
N PRO A 90 0.35 3.99 23.66
CA PRO A 90 -1.11 3.79 23.72
C PRO A 90 -1.95 4.88 23.02
N ASP A 91 -1.40 6.09 22.88
CA ASP A 91 -2.03 7.24 22.24
C ASP A 91 -1.63 7.44 20.78
N ASP A 92 -0.72 6.62 20.29
CA ASP A 92 -0.13 6.80 18.97
C ASP A 92 -0.96 6.14 17.88
N VAL A 93 -0.85 6.73 16.70
CA VAL A 93 -1.54 6.30 15.49
C VAL A 93 -0.55 6.25 14.35
N PHE A 94 -0.62 5.18 13.57
CA PHE A 94 0.06 5.03 12.30
C PHE A 94 -0.94 4.85 11.17
N VAL A 95 -0.72 5.52 10.05
CA VAL A 95 -1.52 5.44 8.81
C VAL A 95 -0.57 5.19 7.64
N ALA A 96 -0.91 4.21 6.81
CA ALA A 96 -0.28 3.97 5.51
C ALA A 96 -1.35 4.03 4.41
N LEU A 97 -1.09 4.80 3.37
CA LEU A 97 -1.85 4.79 2.13
C LEU A 97 -0.94 4.28 1.02
N ILE A 98 -1.26 3.08 0.52
CA ILE A 98 -0.44 2.36 -0.45
C ILE A 98 -1.16 2.40 -1.78
N ASP A 99 -0.47 2.88 -2.82
CA ASP A 99 -0.95 2.87 -4.19
C ASP A 99 -0.72 1.50 -4.83
N TYR A 100 -1.78 0.92 -5.37
CA TYR A 100 -1.76 -0.33 -6.12
C TYR A 100 -1.89 -0.12 -7.62
N GLY A 101 -2.07 1.13 -8.08
CA GLY A 101 -2.10 1.45 -9.49
C GLY A 101 -3.46 1.46 -10.15
N ALA A 102 -3.46 1.80 -11.43
CA ALA A 102 -4.66 1.90 -12.24
C ALA A 102 -5.15 0.56 -12.81
N GLU A 103 -4.29 -0.46 -12.85
CA GLU A 103 -4.57 -1.75 -13.49
C GLU A 103 -5.59 -2.60 -12.74
N ILE A 104 -5.72 -2.40 -11.42
CA ILE A 104 -6.71 -3.09 -10.58
C ILE A 104 -7.74 -2.15 -9.98
N ALA A 105 -7.80 -0.90 -10.46
CA ALA A 105 -8.77 0.07 -9.98
C ALA A 105 -10.20 -0.34 -10.34
N ASP A 106 -11.15 0.07 -9.50
CA ASP A 106 -12.59 0.00 -9.73
C ASP A 106 -13.16 -1.43 -9.84
N GLN A 107 -12.38 -2.44 -9.44
CA GLN A 107 -12.77 -3.86 -9.53
C GLN A 107 -12.38 -4.66 -8.28
N GLY A 108 -13.15 -5.71 -8.01
CA GLY A 108 -12.88 -6.66 -6.92
C GLY A 108 -12.74 -5.96 -5.56
N LEU A 109 -11.62 -6.17 -4.86
CA LEU A 109 -11.35 -5.55 -3.57
C LEU A 109 -11.34 -4.00 -3.63
N PHE A 110 -11.07 -3.42 -4.81
CA PHE A 110 -10.95 -1.98 -5.02
C PHE A 110 -12.20 -1.34 -5.64
N GLU A 111 -13.32 -2.07 -5.74
CA GLU A 111 -14.56 -1.57 -6.33
C GLU A 111 -15.08 -0.30 -5.62
N LYS A 112 -14.91 -0.22 -4.29
CA LYS A 112 -15.43 0.90 -3.48
C LYS A 112 -14.75 2.21 -3.84
N GLN A 113 -15.54 3.23 -4.13
CA GLN A 113 -15.04 4.55 -4.53
C GLN A 113 -14.83 5.50 -3.35
N GLY A 114 -13.76 6.29 -3.44
CA GLY A 114 -13.45 7.39 -2.55
C GLY A 114 -12.73 6.98 -1.26
N LEU A 115 -12.17 7.98 -0.57
CA LEU A 115 -11.45 7.78 0.69
C LEU A 115 -12.39 7.18 1.75
N PRO A 116 -11.98 6.09 2.43
CA PRO A 116 -12.81 5.43 3.42
C PRO A 116 -12.97 6.29 4.68
N ARG A 117 -14.17 6.28 5.25
CA ARG A 117 -14.43 6.89 6.56
C ARG A 117 -14.10 5.90 7.68
N LEU A 118 -13.09 6.25 8.48
CA LEU A 118 -12.68 5.44 9.62
C LEU A 118 -13.69 5.54 10.78
N ALA A 119 -13.99 4.39 11.38
CA ALA A 119 -14.85 4.26 12.55
C ALA A 119 -14.25 3.27 13.56
N PRO A 120 -14.37 3.50 14.88
CA PRO A 120 -13.76 2.64 15.89
C PRO A 120 -14.14 1.17 15.82
N SER A 121 -15.33 0.85 15.31
CA SER A 121 -15.83 -0.53 15.12
C SER A 121 -15.08 -1.32 14.04
N GLN A 122 -14.32 -0.65 13.17
CA GLN A 122 -13.55 -1.28 12.11
C GLN A 122 -12.18 -1.80 12.59
N PHE A 123 -11.79 -1.46 13.82
CA PHE A 123 -10.48 -1.78 14.39
C PHE A 123 -10.50 -3.08 15.18
N GLY A 124 -9.65 -4.03 14.81
CA GLY A 124 -9.52 -5.33 15.47
C GLY A 124 -8.06 -5.73 15.72
N PRO A 125 -7.76 -6.48 16.79
CA PRO A 125 -6.40 -6.95 17.09
C PRO A 125 -5.91 -8.03 16.10
N ASN A 126 -6.83 -8.73 15.44
CA ASN A 126 -6.56 -9.78 14.44
C ASN A 126 -6.36 -9.24 13.01
N ARG A 127 -6.25 -7.91 12.85
CA ARG A 127 -6.05 -7.24 11.55
C ARG A 127 -4.59 -6.86 11.27
N LEU A 128 -3.69 -7.18 12.19
CA LEU A 128 -2.25 -7.04 12.03
C LEU A 128 -1.67 -8.32 11.42
N GLN A 129 -0.68 -8.20 10.53
CA GLN A 129 0.03 -9.37 9.98
C GLN A 129 0.67 -10.22 11.10
N ARG A 130 1.25 -9.54 12.10
CA ARG A 130 1.70 -10.13 13.35
C ARG A 130 0.87 -9.54 14.50
N PRO A 131 0.15 -10.34 15.29
CA PRO A 131 -0.55 -9.82 16.46
C PRO A 131 0.44 -9.15 17.42
N LEU A 132 0.17 -7.88 17.76
CA LEU A 132 0.89 -7.14 18.78
C LEU A 132 -0.07 -6.87 19.95
N PRO A 133 0.25 -7.34 21.17
CA PRO A 133 -0.64 -7.19 22.32
C PRO A 133 -1.06 -5.73 22.54
N GLY A 134 -2.37 -5.53 22.69
CA GLY A 134 -2.93 -4.21 22.95
C GLY A 134 -3.15 -3.33 21.71
N LEU A 135 -2.52 -3.60 20.57
CA LEU A 135 -2.73 -2.85 19.33
C LEU A 135 -3.96 -3.34 18.56
N SER A 136 -4.50 -2.50 17.71
CA SER A 136 -5.49 -2.93 16.72
C SER A 136 -5.39 -2.15 15.42
N ALA A 137 -5.85 -2.74 14.33
CA ALA A 137 -5.76 -2.15 13.00
C ALA A 137 -7.06 -2.24 12.22
N SER A 138 -7.16 -1.43 11.17
CA SER A 138 -8.18 -1.49 10.13
C SER A 138 -7.51 -1.44 8.76
N GLN A 139 -8.09 -2.13 7.78
CA GLN A 139 -7.64 -2.13 6.39
C GLN A 139 -8.82 -1.89 5.46
N HIS A 140 -8.66 -0.97 4.52
CA HIS A 140 -9.67 -0.60 3.55
C HIS A 140 -9.06 -0.56 2.15
N PHE A 141 -9.61 -1.37 1.26
CA PHE A 141 -9.31 -1.31 -0.17
C PHE A 141 -10.37 -0.45 -0.85
N PHE A 142 -9.94 0.46 -1.72
CA PHE A 142 -10.80 1.40 -2.42
C PHE A 142 -10.11 1.93 -3.68
N SER A 143 -10.89 2.52 -4.57
CA SER A 143 -10.39 3.28 -5.71
C SER A 143 -10.74 4.76 -5.61
N SER A 144 -9.87 5.59 -6.17
CA SER A 144 -10.07 7.03 -6.23
C SER A 144 -9.41 7.59 -7.47
N GLY A 145 -10.21 8.21 -8.35
CA GLY A 145 -9.71 8.85 -9.57
C GLY A 145 -9.02 7.87 -10.53
N GLY A 146 -9.53 6.63 -10.65
CA GLY A 146 -8.98 5.60 -11.54
C GLY A 146 -7.68 4.96 -11.06
N ARG A 147 -7.41 5.00 -9.75
CA ARG A 147 -6.26 4.37 -9.07
C ARG A 147 -6.76 3.56 -7.88
N ALA A 148 -6.13 2.42 -7.62
CA ALA A 148 -6.41 1.50 -6.53
C ALA A 148 -5.54 1.83 -5.31
N PHE A 149 -6.12 1.76 -4.11
CA PHE A 149 -5.44 2.06 -2.87
C PHE A 149 -5.80 1.10 -1.75
N CYS A 150 -4.83 0.89 -0.86
CA CYS A 150 -5.05 0.31 0.46
C CYS A 150 -4.77 1.36 1.53
N LEU A 151 -5.79 1.71 2.33
CA LEU A 151 -5.61 2.47 3.57
C LEU A 151 -5.49 1.48 4.73
N PHE A 152 -4.30 1.45 5.34
CA PHE A 152 -4.02 0.70 6.54
C PHE A 152 -3.82 1.65 7.72
N THR A 153 -4.45 1.36 8.85
CA THR A 153 -4.35 2.21 10.05
C THR A 153 -4.17 1.35 11.28
N VAL A 154 -3.22 1.72 12.14
CA VAL A 154 -2.92 1.06 13.41
C VAL A 154 -3.09 2.06 14.54
N VAL A 155 -3.74 1.64 15.62
CA VAL A 155 -3.80 2.38 16.88
C VAL A 155 -3.01 1.63 17.95
N GLY A 156 -2.19 2.36 18.71
CA GLY A 156 -1.32 1.84 19.76
C GLY A 156 -2.06 1.24 20.96
N SER A 157 -3.36 1.49 21.10
CA SER A 157 -4.21 0.85 22.11
C SER A 157 -5.63 0.62 21.60
N HIS A 158 -6.02 -0.65 21.51
CA HIS A 158 -7.36 -1.09 21.19
C HIS A 158 -8.38 -0.56 22.22
N ALA A 159 -8.02 -0.55 23.51
CA ALA A 159 -8.88 -0.02 24.57
C ALA A 159 -9.18 1.47 24.37
N ARG A 160 -8.22 2.23 23.82
CA ARG A 160 -8.33 3.69 23.60
C ARG A 160 -8.80 4.06 22.18
N ARG A 161 -9.17 3.09 21.34
CA ARG A 161 -9.56 3.33 19.93
C ARG A 161 -10.67 4.38 19.78
N MET A 162 -11.57 4.52 20.76
CA MET A 162 -12.62 5.55 20.73
C MET A 162 -12.05 6.98 20.74
N ALA A 163 -10.86 7.20 21.30
CA ALA A 163 -10.15 8.48 21.30
C ALA A 163 -9.14 8.60 20.14
N SER A 164 -8.42 7.52 19.80
CA SER A 164 -7.37 7.56 18.78
C SER A 164 -7.91 7.52 17.35
N VAL A 165 -8.98 6.79 17.08
CA VAL A 165 -9.55 6.66 15.72
C VAL A 165 -10.09 7.99 15.17
N PRO A 166 -10.78 8.85 15.93
CA PRO A 166 -11.14 10.19 15.46
C PRO A 166 -9.94 11.02 15.00
N ARG A 167 -8.77 10.89 15.65
CA ARG A 167 -7.53 11.57 15.22
C ARG A 167 -7.03 11.01 13.88
N ALA A 168 -7.08 9.69 13.71
CA ALA A 168 -6.77 9.05 12.43
C ALA A 168 -7.71 9.52 11.32
N ALA A 169 -9.02 9.55 11.60
CA ALA A 169 -10.04 10.01 10.67
C ALA A 169 -9.84 11.47 10.25
N ALA A 170 -9.45 12.34 11.19
CA ALA A 170 -9.13 13.73 10.91
C ALA A 170 -7.96 13.84 9.92
N LEU A 171 -6.85 13.10 10.12
CA LEU A 171 -5.76 13.04 9.13
C LEU A 171 -6.25 12.50 7.79
N VAL A 172 -6.98 11.38 7.77
CA VAL A 172 -7.44 10.76 6.52
C VAL A 172 -8.30 11.72 5.70
N SER A 173 -9.07 12.60 6.36
CA SER A 173 -9.88 13.62 5.69
C SER A 173 -9.06 14.72 4.98
N THR A 174 -7.78 14.89 5.35
CA THR A 174 -6.87 15.85 4.69
C THR A 174 -6.10 15.23 3.51
N ILE A 175 -6.19 13.91 3.33
CA ILE A 175 -5.53 13.23 2.21
C ILE A 175 -6.12 13.74 0.89
N ARG A 176 -5.23 14.08 -0.04
CA ARG A 176 -5.57 14.38 -1.43
C ARG A 176 -4.86 13.39 -2.34
N ILE A 177 -5.64 12.83 -3.25
CA ILE A 177 -5.20 11.91 -4.28
C ILE A 177 -5.43 12.61 -5.62
N THR A 178 -4.36 12.81 -6.39
CA THR A 178 -4.43 13.24 -7.79
C THR A 178 -4.95 12.08 -8.63
N ASP A 179 -5.96 12.33 -9.45
CA ASP A 179 -6.52 11.33 -10.36
C ASP A 179 -5.50 10.87 -11.42
N ARG A 180 -5.71 9.67 -11.97
CA ARG A 180 -4.84 9.03 -12.96
C ARG A 180 -4.55 9.94 -14.16
N ALA A 181 -5.57 10.56 -14.73
CA ALA A 181 -5.43 11.34 -15.96
C ALA A 181 -4.62 12.61 -15.72
N THR A 182 -4.83 13.28 -14.59
CA THR A 182 -4.04 14.45 -14.18
C THR A 182 -2.60 14.05 -13.84
N LEU A 183 -2.40 12.95 -13.12
CA LEU A 183 -1.05 12.47 -12.78
C LEU A 183 -0.25 12.12 -14.03
N ALA A 184 -0.86 11.43 -15.00
CA ALA A 184 -0.23 11.10 -16.28
C ALA A 184 0.15 12.35 -17.09
N ARG A 185 -0.75 13.35 -17.15
CA ARG A 185 -0.46 14.64 -17.80
C ARG A 185 0.69 15.41 -17.14
N GLN A 186 0.91 15.21 -15.85
CA GLN A 186 2.01 15.81 -15.09
C GLN A 186 3.32 15.01 -15.17
N GLY A 187 3.36 13.94 -15.98
CA GLY A 187 4.54 13.08 -16.13
C GLY A 187 4.72 12.06 -14.99
N GLY A 188 3.73 11.95 -14.10
CA GLY A 188 3.71 10.89 -13.08
C GLY A 188 3.33 9.54 -13.69
N ARG A 189 3.85 8.46 -13.10
CA ARG A 189 3.42 7.08 -13.41
C ARG A 189 2.31 6.68 -12.43
N PRO A 190 1.05 6.51 -12.91
CA PRO A 190 -0.09 6.15 -12.08
C PRO A 190 -0.14 4.67 -11.68
#